data_AF-A0A359M341-F1
#
_entry.id   AF-A0A359M341-F1
#
_cell.length_a   1.000
_cell.length_b   1.000
_cell.length_c   1.000
_cell.angle_alpha   90.00
_cell.angle_beta   90.00
_cell.angle_gamma   90.00
#
_symmetry.space_group_name_H-M   'P 1'
#
loop_
_entity.id
_entity.type
_entity.pdbx_description
1 polymer ?
#
loop_
_entity_poly.entity_id
_entity_poly.type
_entity_poly.pdbx_seq_one_letter_code
_entity_poly.pdbx_strand_id
1 'polypeptide(L)'
;MQAGREEYLDGSFDLLCRGGTAWRAGKGRRYGSVWEEPRRAWSVPMTAALFRTELFRRVGGLEESFESYLEDVEFGLRCAVHGYRGLYVPEAAAVHAGSATLGPWHAETTRRIARNQVWLIARHQPEFWLGRYRRQVWTAQLLWGLVALRHGAFLAWLRGKWEGIRGFRAVRDGSGGDGAALDAILEDQEQLILELQRETGFDAYWRWYFRLAGRRRG
;
A
#
# COMPACT_ATOMS: atom_id res chain seq x y z
N MET A 1 -9.71 14.51 2.66
CA MET A 1 -9.47 15.64 1.74
C MET A 1 -8.08 16.21 1.93
N GLN A 2 -7.51 16.87 0.92
CA GLN A 2 -6.21 17.57 1.02
C GLN A 2 -6.40 18.95 1.66
N ALA A 3 -5.53 19.32 2.61
CA ALA A 3 -5.52 20.67 3.15
C ALA A 3 -5.25 21.71 2.05
N GLY A 4 -6.08 22.75 1.99
CA GLY A 4 -5.99 23.83 0.98
C GLY A 4 -6.50 23.46 -0.42
N ARG A 5 -6.95 22.22 -0.65
CA ARG A 5 -7.56 21.73 -1.90
C ARG A 5 -8.61 20.68 -1.59
N GLU A 6 -9.65 21.07 -0.86
CA GLU A 6 -10.61 20.13 -0.27
C GLU A 6 -11.45 19.37 -1.30
N GLU A 7 -11.54 19.88 -2.52
CA GLU A 7 -12.15 19.20 -3.65
C GLU A 7 -11.29 18.04 -4.20
N TYR A 8 -10.08 17.84 -3.67
CA TYR A 8 -9.17 16.74 -4.01
C TYR A 8 -8.99 15.78 -2.84
N LEU A 9 -9.03 14.48 -3.16
CA LEU A 9 -8.77 13.40 -2.22
C LEU A 9 -7.28 13.29 -1.90
N ASP A 10 -6.96 13.25 -0.61
CA ASP A 10 -5.64 12.79 -0.14
C ASP A 10 -5.53 11.25 -0.22
N GLY A 11 -6.66 10.57 -0.01
CA GLY A 11 -6.86 9.13 -0.10
C GLY A 11 -8.20 8.74 0.51
N SER A 12 -8.69 7.53 0.22
CA SER A 12 -9.88 6.94 0.83
C SER A 12 -9.55 5.66 1.62
N PHE A 13 -9.04 4.65 0.94
CA PHE A 13 -8.54 3.39 1.51
C PHE A 13 -7.24 2.96 0.81
N ASP A 14 -6.54 1.98 1.37
CA ASP A 14 -5.28 1.50 0.80
C ASP A 14 -5.47 0.23 -0.02
N LEU A 15 -4.83 0.21 -1.19
CA LEU A 15 -4.78 -0.93 -2.09
C LEU A 15 -3.34 -1.33 -2.35
N LEU A 16 -3.00 -2.60 -2.12
CA LEU A 16 -1.66 -3.14 -2.27
C LEU A 16 -1.58 -4.05 -3.49
N CYS A 17 -0.55 -3.84 -4.33
CA CYS A 17 -0.21 -4.81 -5.37
C CYS A 17 0.71 -5.91 -4.85
N ARG A 18 0.74 -7.06 -5.52
CA ARG A 18 1.62 -8.20 -5.22
C ARG A 18 3.11 -7.86 -5.25
N GLY A 19 3.46 -6.74 -5.87
CA GLY A 19 4.80 -6.18 -5.88
C GLY A 19 5.18 -5.37 -4.64
N GLY A 20 4.33 -5.36 -3.61
CA GLY A 20 4.59 -4.69 -2.33
C GLY A 20 4.45 -3.18 -2.37
N THR A 21 3.81 -2.60 -3.39
CA THR A 21 3.60 -1.16 -3.50
C THR A 21 2.12 -0.83 -3.30
N ALA A 22 1.83 0.09 -2.37
CA ALA A 22 0.48 0.52 -2.06
C ALA A 22 0.06 1.76 -2.85
N TRP A 23 -1.23 1.86 -3.15
CA TRP A 23 -1.92 3.05 -3.60
C TRP A 23 -2.95 3.47 -2.56
N ARG A 24 -2.86 4.73 -2.13
CA ARG A 24 -4.00 5.39 -1.47
C ARG A 24 -5.05 5.68 -2.53
N ALA A 25 -6.12 4.90 -2.55
CA ALA A 25 -7.18 5.02 -3.54
C ALA A 25 -7.70 6.47 -3.58
N GLY A 26 -7.82 7.03 -4.78
CA GLY A 26 -8.26 8.40 -4.99
C GLY A 26 -7.22 9.49 -4.73
N LYS A 27 -6.01 9.16 -4.26
CA LYS A 27 -4.96 10.16 -4.01
C LYS A 27 -4.70 11.03 -5.24
N GLY A 28 -4.87 12.35 -5.07
CA GLY A 28 -4.67 13.35 -6.13
C GLY A 28 -5.82 13.46 -7.13
N ARG A 29 -6.89 12.68 -6.96
CA ARG A 29 -8.12 12.78 -7.77
C ARG A 29 -9.04 13.84 -7.19
N ARG A 30 -9.82 14.49 -8.05
CA ARG A 30 -10.96 15.30 -7.60
C ARG A 30 -12.01 14.38 -7.00
N TYR A 31 -12.63 14.79 -5.89
CA TYR A 31 -13.78 14.09 -5.33
C TYR A 31 -14.95 14.13 -6.33
N GLY A 32 -15.72 13.04 -6.40
CA GLY A 32 -16.80 12.85 -7.36
C GLY A 32 -17.49 11.50 -7.18
N SER A 33 -18.48 11.20 -8.02
CA SER A 33 -19.45 10.10 -7.85
C SER A 33 -18.84 8.73 -7.52
N VAL A 34 -17.68 8.38 -8.09
CA VAL A 34 -16.97 7.11 -7.80
C VAL A 34 -16.71 6.91 -6.30
N TRP A 35 -16.57 8.02 -5.57
CA TRP A 35 -16.23 8.10 -4.16
C TRP A 35 -17.43 8.41 -3.26
N GLU A 36 -18.65 8.52 -3.80
CA GLU A 36 -19.86 8.79 -3.01
C GLU A 36 -20.52 7.52 -2.46
N GLU A 37 -20.06 6.34 -2.89
CA GLU A 37 -20.59 5.06 -2.46
C GLU A 37 -19.74 4.44 -1.34
N PRO A 38 -20.35 3.96 -0.24
CA PRO A 38 -19.66 3.18 0.78
C PRO A 38 -19.01 1.92 0.19
N ARG A 39 -17.77 1.63 0.59
CA ARG A 39 -17.02 0.47 0.06
C ARG A 39 -16.31 -0.31 1.15
N ARG A 40 -16.34 -1.63 1.07
CA ARG A 40 -15.48 -2.47 1.91
C ARG A 40 -14.04 -2.36 1.44
N ALA A 41 -13.12 -2.27 2.39
CA ALA A 41 -11.69 -2.23 2.11
C ALA A 41 -10.95 -3.23 3.01
N TRP A 42 -9.89 -3.83 2.47
CA TRP A 42 -9.00 -4.70 3.25
C TRP A 42 -8.08 -3.91 4.17
N SER A 43 -7.64 -2.74 3.72
CA SER A 43 -6.78 -1.83 4.46
C SER A 43 -7.36 -0.43 4.44
N VAL A 44 -7.36 0.22 5.60
CA VAL A 44 -7.82 1.60 5.76
C VAL A 44 -6.68 2.44 6.35
N PRO A 45 -6.41 3.63 5.84
CA PRO A 45 -5.35 4.48 6.35
C PRO A 45 -5.72 4.93 7.76
N MET A 46 -4.76 4.83 8.69
CA MET A 46 -5.00 5.19 10.09
C MET A 46 -5.06 6.71 10.33
N THR A 47 -4.87 7.53 9.29
CA THR A 47 -4.98 9.00 9.35
C THR A 47 -6.38 9.48 9.72
N ALA A 48 -7.42 8.73 9.36
CA ALA A 48 -8.82 9.05 9.66
C ALA A 48 -9.65 7.76 9.70
N ALA A 49 -9.45 6.94 10.74
CA ALA A 49 -10.16 5.67 10.91
C ALA A 49 -10.59 5.45 12.37
N LEU A 50 -11.72 4.76 12.55
CA LEU A 50 -12.21 4.32 13.85
C LEU A 50 -12.11 2.80 13.95
N PHE A 51 -11.42 2.32 14.97
CA PHE A 51 -11.20 0.91 15.22
C PHE A 51 -11.86 0.47 16.51
N ARG A 52 -12.42 -0.74 16.51
CA ARG A 52 -12.84 -1.39 17.76
C ARG A 52 -11.59 -1.83 18.51
N THR A 53 -11.49 -1.52 19.81
CA THR A 53 -10.37 -1.97 20.66
C THR A 53 -10.16 -3.48 20.60
N GLU A 54 -11.25 -4.25 20.48
CA GLU A 54 -11.21 -5.71 20.34
C GLU A 54 -10.45 -6.19 19.10
N LEU A 55 -10.40 -5.41 18.02
CA LEU A 55 -9.63 -5.76 16.83
C LEU A 55 -8.13 -5.86 17.16
N PHE A 56 -7.58 -4.87 17.88
CA PHE A 56 -6.18 -4.89 18.31
C PHE A 56 -5.88 -6.01 19.30
N ARG A 57 -6.84 -6.36 20.17
CA ARG A 57 -6.69 -7.52 21.07
C ARG A 57 -6.59 -8.84 20.32
N ARG A 58 -7.27 -8.96 19.17
CA ARG A 58 -7.28 -10.19 18.37
C ARG A 58 -6.14 -10.28 17.35
N VAL A 59 -5.81 -9.17 16.70
CA VAL A 59 -4.85 -9.12 15.59
C VAL A 59 -3.45 -8.68 16.05
N GLY A 60 -3.34 -8.05 17.23
CA GLY A 60 -2.12 -7.41 17.73
C GLY A 60 -2.04 -5.93 17.37
N GLY A 61 -1.04 -5.22 17.89
CA GLY A 61 -0.77 -3.82 17.56
C GLY A 61 -0.19 -3.62 16.15
N LEU A 62 0.26 -2.40 15.85
CA LEU A 62 1.08 -2.13 14.66
C LEU A 62 2.43 -2.83 14.77
N GLU A 63 3.01 -3.18 13.63
CA GLU A 63 4.36 -3.75 13.61
C GLU A 63 5.41 -2.65 13.81
N GLU A 64 5.99 -2.60 15.01
CA GLU A 64 6.89 -1.52 15.43
C GLU A 64 8.15 -1.43 14.58
N SER A 65 8.64 -2.54 14.02
CA SER A 65 9.82 -2.50 13.15
C SER A 65 9.62 -1.58 11.94
N PHE A 66 8.39 -1.41 11.44
CA PHE A 66 8.11 -0.54 10.30
C PHE A 66 8.34 0.94 10.62
N GLU A 67 8.34 1.34 11.89
CA GLU A 67 8.39 2.74 12.36
C GLU A 67 7.25 3.60 11.79
N SER A 68 7.39 4.04 10.52
CA SER A 68 6.42 4.88 9.82
C SER A 68 6.36 4.51 8.35
N TYR A 69 5.19 4.77 7.76
CA TYR A 69 4.77 4.42 6.41
C TYR A 69 4.58 2.91 6.19
N LEU A 70 3.39 2.53 5.68
CA LEU A 70 2.98 1.16 5.37
C LEU A 70 2.76 0.24 6.59
N GLU A 71 2.92 0.75 7.81
CA GLU A 71 2.55 0.07 9.06
C GLU A 71 1.04 -0.18 9.15
N ASP A 72 0.25 0.75 8.64
CA ASP A 72 -1.20 0.64 8.51
C ASP A 72 -1.61 -0.38 7.44
N VAL A 73 -0.89 -0.40 6.31
CA VAL A 73 -1.07 -1.41 5.25
C VAL A 73 -0.71 -2.81 5.75
N GLU A 74 0.39 -2.95 6.49
CA GLU A 74 0.80 -4.20 7.13
C GLU A 74 -0.28 -4.71 8.09
N PHE A 75 -0.79 -3.84 8.95
CA PHE A 75 -1.88 -4.16 9.88
C PHE A 75 -3.16 -4.53 9.14
N GLY A 76 -3.48 -3.82 8.06
CA GLY A 76 -4.60 -4.12 7.17
C GLY A 76 -4.52 -5.52 6.57
N LEU A 77 -3.32 -5.96 6.13
CA LEU A 77 -3.11 -7.33 5.66
C LEU A 77 -3.34 -8.37 6.76
N ARG A 78 -2.84 -8.14 7.98
CA ARG A 78 -3.13 -9.04 9.12
C ARG A 78 -4.62 -9.10 9.44
N CYS A 79 -5.31 -7.97 9.41
CA CYS A 79 -6.77 -7.94 9.55
C CYS A 79 -7.45 -8.77 8.46
N ALA A 80 -7.02 -8.59 7.21
CA ALA A 80 -7.58 -9.24 6.03
C ALA A 80 -7.46 -10.77 6.08
N VAL A 81 -6.30 -11.31 6.45
CA VAL A 81 -6.10 -12.77 6.57
C VAL A 81 -6.95 -13.39 7.70
N HIS A 82 -7.36 -12.59 8.68
CA HIS A 82 -8.33 -12.99 9.71
C HIS A 82 -9.79 -12.69 9.33
N GLY A 83 -10.05 -12.28 8.08
CA GLY A 83 -11.41 -12.01 7.58
C GLY A 83 -12.00 -10.66 7.99
N TYR A 84 -11.24 -9.80 8.68
CA TYR A 84 -11.70 -8.46 9.06
C TYR A 84 -11.64 -7.49 7.88
N ARG A 85 -12.61 -6.57 7.84
CA ARG A 85 -12.81 -5.60 6.77
C ARG A 85 -13.09 -4.22 7.35
N GLY A 86 -12.48 -3.20 6.77
CA GLY A 86 -12.89 -1.82 6.95
C GLY A 86 -14.10 -1.48 6.08
N LEU A 87 -14.77 -0.38 6.43
CA LEU A 87 -15.80 0.25 5.62
C LEU A 87 -15.36 1.70 5.37
N TYR A 88 -15.14 2.04 4.11
CA TYR A 88 -15.06 3.42 3.65
C TYR A 88 -16.47 4.03 3.72
N VAL A 89 -16.59 5.14 4.46
CA VAL A 89 -17.84 5.87 4.68
C VAL A 89 -17.63 7.28 4.13
N PRO A 90 -18.20 7.63 2.96
CA PRO A 90 -17.93 8.88 2.26
C PRO A 90 -18.37 10.12 3.05
N GLU A 91 -19.40 9.98 3.88
CA GLU A 91 -19.91 11.03 4.76
C GLU A 91 -18.94 11.34 5.92
N ALA A 92 -18.06 10.40 6.28
CA ALA A 92 -17.06 10.57 7.32
C ALA A 92 -15.75 11.12 6.73
N ALA A 93 -15.73 12.41 6.41
CA ALA A 93 -14.58 13.08 5.80
C ALA A 93 -13.72 13.83 6.84
N ALA A 94 -12.40 13.77 6.66
CA ALA A 94 -11.43 14.58 7.40
C ALA A 94 -10.48 15.31 6.44
N VAL A 95 -9.95 16.46 6.86
CA VAL A 95 -8.92 17.21 6.12
C VAL A 95 -7.54 16.82 6.64
N HIS A 96 -6.67 16.36 5.75
CA HIS A 96 -5.32 15.91 6.11
C HIS A 96 -4.27 16.91 5.61
N ALA A 97 -3.50 17.45 6.56
CA ALA A 97 -2.29 18.25 6.29
C ALA A 97 -1.10 17.32 6.00
N GLY A 98 -1.15 16.64 4.86
CA GLY A 98 -0.15 15.65 4.47
C GLY A 98 1.24 16.27 4.25
N SER A 99 2.29 15.51 4.57
CA SER A 99 3.70 15.93 4.44
C SER A 99 4.10 17.17 5.26
N ALA A 100 3.29 17.58 6.24
CA ALA A 100 3.56 18.77 7.05
C ALA A 100 4.88 18.72 7.84
N THR A 101 5.37 17.52 8.19
CA THR A 101 6.56 17.36 9.03
C THR A 101 7.88 17.44 8.25
N LEU A 102 7.97 16.78 7.09
CA LEU A 102 9.22 16.61 6.34
C LEU A 102 9.17 17.13 4.90
N GLY A 103 8.00 17.49 4.40
CA GLY A 103 7.78 17.88 3.02
C GLY A 103 7.65 16.70 2.05
N PRO A 104 7.19 16.96 0.81
CA PRO A 104 7.05 15.94 -0.21
C PRO A 104 8.43 15.39 -0.63
N TRP A 105 8.49 14.07 -0.88
CA TRP A 105 9.71 13.40 -1.36
C TRP A 105 10.96 13.53 -0.48
N HIS A 106 10.78 13.84 0.80
CA HIS A 106 11.88 13.86 1.76
C HIS A 106 12.67 12.54 1.73
N ALA A 107 13.99 12.63 1.83
CA ALA A 107 14.89 11.47 1.72
C ALA A 107 14.53 10.38 2.73
N GLU A 108 14.26 10.77 3.98
CA GLU A 108 13.91 9.82 5.04
C GLU A 108 12.57 9.11 4.78
N THR A 109 11.55 9.83 4.32
CA THR A 109 10.26 9.25 3.93
C THR A 109 10.43 8.26 2.78
N THR A 110 11.21 8.65 1.77
CA THR A 110 11.49 7.80 0.60
C THR A 110 12.25 6.54 1.02
N ARG A 111 13.26 6.66 1.89
CA ARG A 111 14.02 5.54 2.43
C ARG A 111 13.11 4.56 3.18
N ARG A 112 12.29 5.05 4.10
CA ARG A 112 11.38 4.22 4.91
C ARG A 112 10.34 3.50 4.05
N ILE A 113 9.69 4.20 3.12
CA ILE A 113 8.75 3.53 2.20
C ILE A 113 9.48 2.46 1.39
N ALA A 114 10.65 2.78 0.81
CA ALA A 114 11.41 1.81 0.02
C ALA A 114 11.80 0.55 0.83
N ARG A 115 12.22 0.72 2.09
CA ARG A 115 12.52 -0.36 3.03
C ARG A 115 11.26 -1.18 3.35
N ASN A 116 10.20 -0.51 3.78
CA ASN A 116 8.98 -1.16 4.27
C ASN A 116 8.23 -1.90 3.17
N GLN A 117 8.32 -1.49 1.90
CA GLN A 117 7.83 -2.28 0.77
C GLN A 117 8.50 -3.67 0.68
N VAL A 118 9.80 -3.75 0.98
CA VAL A 118 10.54 -5.02 1.00
C VAL A 118 10.13 -5.86 2.20
N TRP A 119 9.93 -5.23 3.35
CA TRP A 119 9.50 -5.91 4.57
C TRP A 119 8.05 -6.41 4.52
N LEU A 120 7.13 -5.69 3.85
CA LEU A 120 5.79 -6.19 3.56
C LEU A 120 5.85 -7.52 2.81
N ILE A 121 6.70 -7.60 1.78
CA ILE A 121 6.91 -8.83 1.02
C ILE A 121 7.54 -9.90 1.93
N ALA A 122 8.56 -9.54 2.71
CA ALA A 122 9.28 -10.47 3.56
C ALA A 122 8.36 -11.19 4.57
N ARG A 123 7.46 -10.42 5.19
CA ARG A 123 6.59 -10.87 6.28
C ARG A 123 5.37 -11.63 5.80
N HIS A 124 4.72 -11.15 4.75
CA HIS A 124 3.43 -11.70 4.33
C HIS A 124 3.55 -12.77 3.24
N GLN A 125 4.67 -12.83 2.51
CA GLN A 125 4.75 -13.67 1.31
C GLN A 125 5.56 -14.96 1.51
N PRO A 126 5.00 -16.15 1.17
CA PRO A 126 5.73 -17.43 1.22
C PRO A 126 7.00 -17.46 0.35
N GLU A 127 7.93 -18.39 0.59
CA GLU A 127 9.22 -18.41 -0.12
C GLU A 127 9.06 -18.60 -1.64
N PHE A 128 8.08 -19.40 -2.05
CA PHE A 128 7.75 -19.62 -3.46
C PHE A 128 7.16 -18.36 -4.13
N TRP A 129 6.71 -17.37 -3.35
CA TRP A 129 6.09 -16.15 -3.86
C TRP A 129 7.05 -15.34 -4.72
N LEU A 130 8.30 -15.19 -4.28
CA LEU A 130 9.33 -14.50 -5.06
C LEU A 130 9.58 -15.22 -6.39
N GLY A 131 9.47 -16.54 -6.44
CA GLY A 131 9.54 -17.30 -7.69
C GLY A 131 8.33 -17.07 -8.61
N ARG A 132 7.11 -17.13 -8.03
CA ARG A 132 5.82 -17.03 -8.74
C ARG A 132 5.53 -15.63 -9.25
N TYR A 133 5.77 -14.61 -8.41
CA TYR A 133 5.44 -13.21 -8.63
C TYR A 133 6.65 -12.32 -8.85
N ARG A 134 7.80 -12.90 -9.24
CA ARG A 134 9.02 -12.12 -9.54
C ARG A 134 8.76 -10.95 -10.48
N ARG A 135 7.95 -11.13 -11.52
CA ARG A 135 7.68 -10.08 -12.51
C ARG A 135 6.96 -8.90 -11.85
N GLN A 136 5.91 -9.17 -11.09
CA GLN A 136 5.13 -8.20 -10.32
C GLN A 136 6.03 -7.43 -9.35
N VAL A 137 6.84 -8.16 -8.57
CA VAL A 137 7.78 -7.56 -7.61
C VAL A 137 8.79 -6.68 -8.33
N TRP A 138 9.56 -7.22 -9.29
CA TRP A 138 10.57 -6.45 -10.00
C TRP A 138 9.99 -5.22 -10.70
N THR A 139 8.85 -5.35 -11.38
CA THR A 139 8.16 -4.23 -12.02
C THR A 139 7.76 -3.15 -11.01
N ALA A 140 7.06 -3.51 -9.94
CA ALA A 140 6.61 -2.53 -8.95
C ALA A 140 7.78 -1.76 -8.31
N GLN A 141 8.84 -2.50 -7.94
CA GLN A 141 10.01 -1.97 -7.24
C GLN A 141 10.85 -1.08 -8.17
N LEU A 142 11.04 -1.48 -9.43
CA LEU A 142 11.73 -0.68 -10.45
C LEU A 142 10.96 0.61 -10.74
N LEU A 143 9.65 0.51 -11.00
CA LEU A 143 8.82 1.68 -11.28
C LEU A 143 8.85 2.68 -10.11
N TRP A 144 8.84 2.19 -8.86
CA TRP A 144 8.94 3.07 -7.70
C TRP A 144 10.31 3.75 -7.64
N GLY A 145 11.39 3.04 -7.98
CA GLY A 145 12.73 3.62 -8.13
C GLY A 145 12.80 4.71 -9.20
N LEU A 146 12.12 4.52 -10.34
CA LEU A 146 12.02 5.55 -11.39
C LEU A 146 11.23 6.78 -10.92
N VAL A 147 10.17 6.59 -10.13
CA VAL A 147 9.45 7.72 -9.54
C VAL A 147 10.34 8.45 -8.54
N ALA A 148 11.06 7.74 -7.67
CA ALA A 148 12.02 8.35 -6.74
C ALA A 148 13.13 9.11 -7.47
N LEU A 149 13.64 8.57 -8.58
CA LEU A 149 14.62 9.24 -9.44
C LEU A 149 14.09 10.55 -10.02
N ARG A 150 12.86 10.53 -10.55
CA ARG A 150 12.21 11.73 -11.11
C ARG A 150 12.05 12.86 -10.10
N HIS A 151 12.03 12.54 -8.80
CA HIS A 151 11.91 13.51 -7.70
C HIS A 151 13.22 13.74 -6.94
N GLY A 152 14.37 13.30 -7.47
CA GLY A 152 15.68 13.52 -6.85
C GLY A 152 15.96 12.70 -5.59
N ALA A 153 15.12 11.70 -5.28
CA ALA A 153 15.21 10.88 -4.06
C ALA A 153 15.76 9.46 -4.33
N PHE A 154 16.43 9.23 -5.46
CA PHE A 154 16.91 7.90 -5.87
C PHE A 154 17.90 7.26 -4.88
N LEU A 155 18.84 8.04 -4.34
CA LEU A 155 19.80 7.52 -3.36
C LEU A 155 19.12 7.08 -2.06
N ALA A 156 18.08 7.82 -1.63
CA ALA A 156 17.27 7.43 -0.49
C ALA A 156 16.50 6.13 -0.75
N TRP A 157 15.94 5.97 -1.95
CA TRP A 157 15.31 4.71 -2.37
C TRP A 157 16.31 3.55 -2.35
N LEU A 158 17.50 3.71 -2.94
CA LEU A 158 18.54 2.67 -2.95
C LEU A 158 18.93 2.26 -1.52
N ARG A 159 19.15 3.24 -0.65
CA ARG A 159 19.45 3.00 0.76
C ARG A 159 18.33 2.21 1.44
N GLY A 160 17.08 2.60 1.22
CA GLY A 160 15.93 1.89 1.77
C GLY A 160 15.81 0.45 1.25
N LYS A 161 16.09 0.21 -0.04
CA LYS A 161 16.15 -1.16 -0.59
C LYS A 161 17.25 -1.99 0.03
N TRP A 162 18.44 -1.42 0.20
CA TRP A 162 19.55 -2.11 0.85
C TRP A 162 19.23 -2.49 2.30
N GLU A 163 18.68 -1.57 3.09
CA GLU A 163 18.24 -1.82 4.46
C GLU A 163 17.12 -2.88 4.49
N GLY A 164 16.16 -2.77 3.57
CA GLY A 164 15.07 -3.73 3.41
C GLY A 164 15.58 -5.16 3.17
N ILE A 165 16.53 -5.32 2.25
CA ILE A 165 17.14 -6.61 1.91
C ILE A 165 17.98 -7.15 3.07
N ARG A 166 18.77 -6.30 3.74
CA ARG A 166 19.57 -6.73 4.91
C ARG A 166 18.70 -7.18 6.09
N GLY A 167 17.57 -6.53 6.31
CA GLY A 167 16.60 -6.89 7.35
C GLY A 167 15.61 -8.00 6.93
N PHE A 168 15.62 -8.43 5.67
CA PHE A 168 14.58 -9.30 5.11
C PHE A 168 14.32 -10.56 5.93
N ARG A 169 15.38 -11.27 6.33
CA ARG A 169 15.24 -12.51 7.12
C ARG A 169 14.76 -12.27 8.54
N ALA A 170 15.11 -11.13 9.13
CA ALA A 170 14.79 -10.79 10.51
C ALA A 170 13.33 -10.33 10.69
N VAL A 171 12.67 -9.88 9.61
CA VAL A 171 11.26 -9.45 9.63
C VAL A 171 10.31 -10.55 9.12
N ARG A 172 10.88 -11.66 8.62
CA ARG A 172 10.15 -12.79 8.02
C ARG A 172 9.49 -13.72 9.05
N ASP A 173 9.50 -13.36 10.32
CA ASP A 173 8.96 -14.13 11.45
C ASP A 173 7.71 -14.92 11.04
N GLY A 174 7.79 -16.25 11.22
CA GLY A 174 7.03 -17.33 10.54
C GLY A 174 5.51 -17.33 10.63
N SER A 175 4.89 -16.17 10.88
CA SER A 175 3.51 -15.78 10.59
C SER A 175 3.16 -15.80 9.10
N GLY A 176 3.74 -16.73 8.33
CA GLY A 176 3.34 -17.02 6.96
C GLY A 176 1.86 -17.36 6.96
N GLY A 177 1.03 -16.34 6.75
CA GLY A 177 -0.41 -16.46 6.68
C GLY A 177 -0.79 -17.43 5.56
N ASP A 178 -2.05 -17.85 5.56
CA ASP A 178 -2.60 -18.66 4.49
C ASP A 178 -2.32 -17.99 3.13
N GLY A 179 -1.32 -18.51 2.42
CA GLY A 179 -0.81 -17.91 1.19
C GLY A 179 -1.87 -17.89 0.09
N ALA A 180 -2.88 -18.76 0.15
CA ALA A 180 -4.01 -18.74 -0.77
C ALA A 180 -4.97 -17.60 -0.45
N ALA A 181 -5.29 -17.38 0.83
CA ALA A 181 -6.11 -16.25 1.25
C ALA A 181 -5.45 -14.92 0.87
N LEU A 182 -4.14 -14.78 1.12
CA LEU A 182 -3.39 -13.57 0.76
C LEU A 182 -3.32 -13.35 -0.75
N ASP A 183 -3.18 -14.41 -1.55
CA ASP A 183 -3.18 -14.28 -3.01
C ASP A 183 -4.53 -13.75 -3.52
N ALA A 184 -5.64 -14.28 -3.00
CA ALA A 184 -6.98 -13.79 -3.34
C ALA A 184 -7.19 -12.33 -2.90
N ILE A 185 -6.74 -11.97 -1.70
CA ILE A 185 -6.77 -10.58 -1.19
C ILE A 185 -6.04 -9.62 -2.13
N LEU A 186 -4.83 -10.00 -2.57
CA LEU A 186 -4.01 -9.13 -3.43
C LEU A 186 -4.54 -9.08 -4.87
N GLU A 187 -5.14 -10.16 -5.35
CA GLU A 187 -5.83 -10.16 -6.65
C GLU A 187 -7.01 -9.20 -6.68
N ASP A 188 -7.86 -9.27 -5.65
CA ASP A 188 -9.01 -8.39 -5.47
C ASP A 188 -8.56 -6.92 -5.41
N GLN A 189 -7.48 -6.63 -4.66
CA GLN A 189 -6.93 -5.28 -4.59
C GLN A 189 -6.34 -4.82 -5.93
N GLU A 190 -5.59 -5.65 -6.66
CA GLU A 190 -5.07 -5.29 -7.99
C GLU A 190 -6.18 -5.06 -9.02
N GLN A 191 -7.25 -5.85 -8.96
CA GLN A 191 -8.43 -5.66 -9.80
C GLN A 191 -9.06 -4.29 -9.51
N LEU A 192 -9.26 -3.96 -8.23
CA LEU A 192 -9.85 -2.68 -7.83
C LEU A 192 -8.94 -1.49 -8.16
N ILE A 193 -7.61 -1.63 -8.04
CA ILE A 193 -6.66 -0.61 -8.52
C ILE A 193 -6.90 -0.37 -10.01
N LEU A 194 -6.99 -1.42 -10.83
CA LEU A 194 -7.17 -1.26 -12.27
C LEU A 194 -8.50 -0.58 -12.61
N GLU A 195 -9.58 -0.98 -11.97
CA GLU A 195 -10.92 -0.41 -12.19
C GLU A 195 -10.94 1.08 -11.86
N LEU A 196 -10.50 1.45 -10.65
CA LEU A 196 -10.46 2.85 -10.22
C LEU A 196 -9.52 3.70 -11.08
N GLN A 197 -8.40 3.14 -11.53
CA GLN A 197 -7.47 3.84 -12.44
C GLN A 197 -8.07 4.01 -13.85
N ARG A 198 -8.95 3.12 -14.31
CA ARG A 198 -9.67 3.32 -15.59
C ARG A 198 -10.73 4.40 -15.47
N GLU A 199 -11.43 4.44 -14.34
CA GLU A 199 -12.57 5.33 -14.13
C GLU A 199 -12.15 6.74 -13.72
N THR A 200 -11.15 6.88 -12.86
CA THR A 200 -10.73 8.18 -12.29
C THR A 200 -9.50 8.77 -12.96
N GLY A 201 -8.96 8.09 -13.98
CA GLY A 201 -7.76 8.44 -14.72
C GLY A 201 -6.57 7.55 -14.34
N PHE A 202 -5.73 7.24 -15.34
CA PHE A 202 -4.79 6.12 -15.24
C PHE A 202 -3.34 6.62 -15.14
N ASP A 203 -2.79 6.59 -13.93
CA ASP A 203 -1.42 6.99 -13.62
C ASP A 203 -0.39 6.17 -14.40
N ALA A 204 0.71 6.82 -14.80
CA ALA A 204 1.78 6.18 -15.56
C ALA A 204 2.36 4.96 -14.81
N TYR A 205 2.51 5.06 -13.48
CA TYR A 205 2.98 3.94 -12.65
C TYR A 205 2.10 2.70 -12.84
N TRP A 206 0.79 2.83 -12.62
CA TRP A 206 -0.13 1.70 -12.70
C TRP A 206 -0.27 1.18 -14.14
N ARG A 207 -0.22 2.08 -15.14
CA ARG A 207 -0.28 1.69 -16.56
C ARG A 207 0.88 0.77 -16.93
N TRP A 208 2.10 1.15 -16.55
CA TRP A 208 3.28 0.32 -16.78
C TRP A 208 3.30 -0.93 -15.91
N TYR A 209 2.84 -0.83 -14.67
CA TYR A 209 2.72 -1.96 -13.77
C TYR A 209 1.88 -3.07 -14.40
N PHE A 210 0.62 -2.78 -14.79
CA PHE A 210 -0.26 -3.78 -15.39
C PHE A 210 0.21 -4.26 -16.77
N ARG A 211 0.91 -3.42 -17.54
CA ARG A 211 1.49 -3.81 -18.83
C ARG A 211 2.64 -4.81 -18.69
N LEU A 212 3.51 -4.63 -17.70
CA LEU A 212 4.75 -5.41 -17.55
C LEU A 212 4.60 -6.60 -16.60
N ALA A 213 3.81 -6.45 -15.53
CA ALA A 213 3.55 -7.52 -14.59
C ALA A 213 2.64 -8.61 -15.17
N GLY A 214 1.76 -8.22 -16.11
CA GLY A 214 0.79 -9.08 -16.78
C GLY A 214 -0.31 -9.59 -15.83
N ARG A 215 -1.52 -9.82 -16.36
CA ARG A 215 -2.48 -10.69 -15.69
C ARG A 215 -2.06 -12.12 -15.99
N ARG A 216 -1.87 -12.97 -14.97
CA ARG A 216 -2.09 -14.39 -15.23
C ARG A 216 -3.58 -14.52 -15.51
N ARG A 217 -3.93 -14.81 -16.75
CA ARG A 217 -5.22 -15.43 -17.03
C ARG A 217 -5.16 -16.77 -16.29
N GLY A 218 -6.09 -16.99 -15.36
CA GLY A 218 -6.37 -18.33 -14.86
C GLY A 218 -6.66 -19.26 -16.01
#